data_AF-A0A2G6IPM0-F1
#
_entry.id   AF-A0A2G6IPM0-F1
#
_cell.length_a   1.000
_cell.length_b   1.000
_cell.length_c   1.000
_cell.angle_alpha   90.00
_cell.angle_beta   90.00
_cell.angle_gamma   90.00
#
_symmetry.space_group_name_H-M   'P 1'
#
loop_
_entity.id
_entity.type
_entity.pdbx_description
1 polymer ?
#
loop_
_entity_poly.entity_id
_entity_poly.type
_entity_poly.pdbx_seq_one_letter_code
_entity_poly.pdbx_strand_id
1 'polypeptide(L)'
;VPHISIEPVGRQLKTRNARRVIPLVGVSLDAFKACPKGFPKYRRSSASLSATVNKFLRSNGLMETPDHSLYGLRHGFEDRLLAAGIDERIRRDLFGHALNRERYGKGASLSHVRDLIQRVAF
;
A
#
# COMPACT_ATOMS: atom_id res chain seq x y z
N VAL A 1 -14.98 -5.28 5.99
CA VAL A 1 -14.18 -4.52 4.99
C VAL A 1 -13.07 -5.43 4.49
N PRO A 2 -13.03 -5.82 3.20
CA PRO A 2 -11.90 -6.54 2.63
C PRO A 2 -10.60 -5.76 2.87
N HIS A 3 -9.55 -6.43 3.34
CA HIS A 3 -8.32 -5.77 3.73
C HIS A 3 -7.12 -6.72 3.66
N ILE A 4 -5.92 -6.14 3.60
CA ILE A 4 -4.68 -6.83 3.92
C ILE A 4 -4.24 -6.45 5.33
N SER A 5 -3.77 -7.44 6.08
CA SER A 5 -3.15 -7.24 7.39
C SER A 5 -1.65 -7.52 7.26
N ILE A 6 -0.84 -6.56 7.70
CA ILE A 6 0.61 -6.70 7.78
C ILE A 6 0.93 -6.90 9.25
N GLU A 7 1.33 -8.12 9.58
CA GLU A 7 1.53 -8.57 10.95
C GLU A 7 2.66 -9.61 11.01
N PRO A 8 3.26 -9.84 12.19
CA PRO A 8 4.34 -10.80 12.30
C PRO A 8 3.78 -12.23 12.13
N VAL A 9 4.02 -12.82 10.97
CA VAL A 9 3.68 -14.23 10.67
C VAL A 9 4.98 -14.98 10.39
N GLY A 10 5.48 -15.73 11.37
CA GLY A 10 6.73 -16.50 11.27
C GLY A 10 8.00 -15.65 11.07
N ARG A 11 7.90 -14.32 11.19
CA ARG A 11 9.00 -13.35 11.14
C ARG A 11 8.68 -12.15 12.03
N GLN A 12 9.70 -11.59 12.67
CA GLN A 12 9.57 -10.36 13.45
C GLN A 12 9.39 -9.16 12.52
N LEU A 13 8.48 -8.26 12.88
CA LEU A 13 8.37 -6.97 12.20
C LEU A 13 9.55 -6.09 12.59
N LYS A 14 10.13 -5.37 11.61
CA LYS A 14 11.28 -4.48 11.83
C LYS A 14 10.98 -3.36 12.83
N THR A 15 9.74 -2.89 12.90
CA THR A 15 9.32 -1.80 13.79
C THR A 15 7.87 -2.01 14.23
N ARG A 16 7.47 -1.39 15.35
CA ARG A 16 6.07 -1.37 15.82
C ARG A 16 5.12 -0.82 14.74
N ASN A 17 5.59 0.15 13.96
CA ASN A 17 4.79 0.84 12.95
C ASN A 17 4.64 0.03 11.65
N ALA A 18 5.37 -1.08 11.52
CA ALA A 18 5.19 -1.97 10.39
C ALA A 18 3.85 -2.71 10.45
N ARG A 19 3.28 -2.91 11.66
CA ARG A 19 1.97 -3.54 11.81
C ARG A 19 0.90 -2.57 11.34
N ARG A 20 0.13 -2.95 10.33
CA ARG A 20 -0.94 -2.11 9.77
C ARG A 20 -1.98 -2.93 9.03
N VAL A 21 -3.19 -2.41 8.99
CA VAL A 21 -4.30 -2.97 8.22
C VAL A 21 -4.67 -1.97 7.14
N ILE A 22 -4.70 -2.42 5.89
CA ILE A 22 -4.97 -1.57 4.73
C ILE A 22 -6.21 -2.12 4.03
N PRO A 23 -7.29 -1.33 3.88
CA PRO A 23 -8.47 -1.80 3.17
C PRO A 23 -8.16 -1.98 1.70
N LEU A 24 -8.76 -3.02 1.11
CA LEU A 24 -8.70 -3.28 -0.33
C LEU A 24 -9.91 -2.59 -0.99
N VAL A 25 -9.62 -1.68 -1.92
CA VAL A 25 -10.60 -0.93 -2.70
C VAL A 25 -10.15 -0.82 -4.15
N GLY A 26 -11.07 -0.55 -5.07
CA GLY A 26 -10.79 -0.39 -6.50
C GLY A 26 -10.03 -1.57 -7.10
N VAL A 27 -9.06 -1.27 -7.97
CA VAL A 27 -8.19 -2.27 -8.63
C VAL A 27 -7.49 -3.22 -7.65
N SER A 28 -7.20 -2.79 -6.42
CA SER A 28 -6.58 -3.66 -5.42
C SER A 28 -7.56 -4.72 -4.93
N LEU A 29 -8.83 -4.37 -4.75
CA LEU A 29 -9.87 -5.33 -4.40
C LEU A 29 -10.09 -6.33 -5.53
N ASP A 30 -10.15 -5.87 -6.78
CA ASP A 30 -10.39 -6.75 -7.92
C ASP A 30 -9.21 -7.69 -8.19
N ALA A 31 -7.97 -7.22 -8.02
CA ALA A 31 -6.79 -8.07 -8.07
C ALA A 31 -6.83 -9.20 -7.04
N PHE A 32 -7.29 -8.93 -5.81
CA PHE A 32 -7.40 -9.94 -4.76
C PHE A 32 -8.65 -10.83 -4.90
N LYS A 33 -9.71 -10.38 -5.58
CA LYS A 33 -10.80 -11.27 -5.99
C LYS A 33 -10.32 -12.29 -7.04
N ALA A 34 -9.53 -11.85 -8.02
CA ALA A 34 -8.95 -12.72 -9.03
C ALA A 34 -7.83 -13.63 -8.46
N CYS A 35 -7.10 -13.14 -7.45
CA CYS A 35 -6.04 -13.86 -6.77
C CYS A 35 -6.31 -13.97 -5.25
N PRO A 36 -7.28 -14.79 -4.79
CA PRO A 36 -7.66 -14.86 -3.36
C PRO A 36 -6.53 -15.28 -2.43
N LYS A 37 -5.57 -16.07 -2.94
CA LYS A 37 -4.38 -16.50 -2.19
C LYS A 37 -3.22 -15.48 -2.24
N GLY A 38 -3.47 -14.31 -2.81
CA GLY A 38 -2.47 -13.27 -3.10
C GLY A 38 -1.46 -13.74 -4.14
N PHE A 39 -0.18 -13.43 -3.91
CA PHE A 39 0.90 -13.69 -4.87
C PHE A 39 2.02 -14.55 -4.26
N PRO A 40 1.81 -15.88 -4.08
CA PRO A 40 2.74 -16.75 -3.35
C PRO A 40 4.17 -16.75 -3.89
N LYS A 41 4.33 -16.69 -5.22
CA LYS A 41 5.64 -16.67 -5.92
C LYS A 41 6.56 -15.57 -5.41
N TYR A 42 6.00 -14.41 -5.04
CA TYR A 42 6.77 -13.23 -4.67
C TYR A 42 6.90 -13.01 -3.16
N ARG A 43 6.25 -13.85 -2.34
CA ARG A 43 6.14 -13.66 -0.88
C ARG A 43 7.48 -13.54 -0.17
N ARG A 44 8.54 -14.18 -0.68
CA ARG A 44 9.89 -14.18 -0.08
C ARG A 44 10.96 -13.48 -0.93
N SER A 45 10.58 -12.90 -2.08
CA SER A 45 11.53 -12.30 -3.01
C SER A 45 11.02 -10.95 -3.54
N SER A 46 11.22 -9.91 -2.73
CA SER A 46 10.90 -8.53 -3.10
C SER A 46 11.70 -8.05 -4.32
N ALA A 47 12.96 -8.49 -4.45
CA ALA A 47 13.80 -8.20 -5.60
C ALA A 47 13.21 -8.78 -6.90
N SER A 48 12.76 -10.05 -6.87
CA SER A 48 12.14 -10.70 -8.03
C SER A 48 10.82 -10.03 -8.42
N LEU A 49 10.00 -9.63 -7.43
CA LEU A 49 8.77 -8.87 -7.68
C LEU A 49 9.08 -7.55 -8.38
N SER A 50 10.01 -6.76 -7.83
CA SER A 50 10.43 -5.47 -8.38
C SER A 50 10.93 -5.61 -9.81
N ALA A 51 11.83 -6.55 -10.07
CA ALA A 51 12.35 -6.82 -11.40
C ALA A 51 11.24 -7.21 -12.39
N THR A 52 10.31 -8.07 -11.98
CA THR A 52 9.19 -8.52 -12.83
C THR A 52 8.28 -7.35 -13.21
N VAL A 53 7.85 -6.55 -12.23
CA VAL A 53 6.93 -5.43 -12.48
C VAL A 53 7.62 -4.34 -13.30
N ASN A 54 8.86 -3.99 -12.98
CA ASN A 54 9.61 -3.00 -13.75
C ASN A 54 9.82 -3.42 -15.20
N LYS A 55 10.12 -4.71 -15.45
CA LYS A 55 10.21 -5.24 -16.82
C LYS A 55 8.88 -5.08 -17.55
N PHE A 56 7.78 -5.47 -16.91
CA PHE A 56 6.44 -5.33 -17.49
C PHE A 56 6.13 -3.87 -17.86
N LEU A 57 6.33 -2.93 -16.93
CA LEU A 57 6.06 -1.51 -17.18
C LEU A 57 6.91 -0.97 -18.33
N ARG A 58 8.22 -1.27 -18.37
CA ARG A 58 9.11 -0.83 -19.46
C ARG A 58 8.72 -1.42 -20.82
N SER A 59 8.48 -2.73 -20.89
CA SER A 59 8.13 -3.41 -22.14
C SER A 59 6.78 -2.97 -22.72
N ASN A 60 5.91 -2.36 -21.92
CA ASN A 60 4.60 -1.86 -22.35
C ASN A 60 4.55 -0.32 -22.47
N GLY A 61 5.69 0.38 -22.37
CA GLY A 61 5.71 1.85 -22.49
C GLY A 61 4.97 2.58 -21.36
N LEU A 62 4.82 1.94 -20.19
CA LEU A 62 4.08 2.47 -19.04
C LEU A 62 4.98 3.27 -18.07
N MET A 63 6.19 3.61 -18.50
CA MET A 63 7.10 4.47 -17.75
C MET A 63 7.05 5.87 -18.34
N GLU A 64 6.53 6.84 -17.60
CA GLU A 64 6.46 8.24 -18.04
C GLU A 64 7.86 8.84 -18.26
N THR A 65 8.84 8.41 -17.45
CA THR A 65 10.25 8.78 -17.59
C THR A 65 11.17 7.58 -17.31
N PRO A 66 12.44 7.61 -17.75
CA PRO A 66 13.41 6.54 -17.47
C PRO A 66 13.62 6.24 -15.97
N ASP A 67 13.41 7.24 -15.12
CA ASP A 67 13.58 7.19 -13.66
C ASP A 67 12.40 6.50 -12.94
N HIS A 68 11.28 6.30 -13.63
CA HIS A 68 10.13 5.61 -13.05
C HIS A 68 10.44 4.13 -12.76
N SER A 69 9.88 3.67 -11.65
CA SER A 69 9.96 2.28 -11.19
C SER A 69 8.67 1.88 -10.48
N LEU A 70 8.54 0.61 -10.11
CA LEU A 70 7.48 0.09 -9.25
C LEU A 70 7.28 0.97 -7.99
N TYR A 71 8.36 1.55 -7.44
CA TYR A 71 8.26 2.41 -6.27
C TYR A 71 7.52 3.72 -6.53
N GLY A 72 7.48 4.19 -7.80
CA GLY A 72 6.67 5.32 -8.23
C GLY A 72 5.18 5.15 -7.94
N LEU A 73 4.65 3.92 -8.00
CA LEU A 73 3.26 3.63 -7.64
C LEU A 73 2.96 3.96 -6.17
N ARG A 74 3.95 3.78 -5.28
CA ARG A 74 3.84 4.15 -3.86
C ARG A 74 3.83 5.67 -3.69
N HIS A 75 4.65 6.40 -4.43
CA HIS A 75 4.64 7.87 -4.43
C HIS A 75 3.32 8.42 -4.94
N GLY A 76 2.85 7.96 -6.11
CA GLY A 76 1.56 8.39 -6.65
C GLY A 76 0.36 7.99 -5.77
N PHE A 77 0.49 6.99 -4.90
CA PHE A 77 -0.50 6.75 -3.86
C PHE A 77 -0.48 7.85 -2.78
N GLU A 78 0.69 8.25 -2.29
CA GLU A 78 0.82 9.32 -1.30
C GLU A 78 0.31 10.65 -1.85
N ASP A 79 0.67 10.99 -3.09
CA ASP A 79 0.28 12.23 -3.76
C ASP A 79 -1.24 12.32 -3.92
N ARG A 80 -1.90 11.22 -4.28
CA ARG A 80 -3.36 11.18 -4.35
C ARG A 80 -4.03 11.35 -3.00
N LEU A 81 -3.48 10.73 -1.94
CA LEU A 81 -4.01 10.92 -0.59
C LEU A 81 -3.84 12.37 -0.12
N LEU A 82 -2.70 13.00 -0.46
CA LEU A 82 -2.44 14.41 -0.20
C LEU A 82 -3.42 15.32 -0.94
N ALA A 83 -3.60 15.11 -2.25
CA ALA A 83 -4.53 15.88 -3.08
C ALA A 83 -5.98 15.77 -2.61
N ALA A 84 -6.37 14.62 -2.02
CA ALA A 84 -7.67 14.41 -1.43
C ALA A 84 -7.83 14.98 0.00
N GLY A 85 -6.82 15.66 0.53
CA GLY A 85 -6.85 16.26 1.87
C GLY A 85 -6.88 15.24 3.01
N ILE A 86 -6.36 14.03 2.79
CA ILE A 86 -6.39 12.99 3.83
C ILE A 86 -5.35 13.30 4.91
N ASP A 87 -5.82 13.25 6.15
CA ASP A 87 -5.03 13.56 7.35
C ASP A 87 -3.69 12.81 7.38
N GLU A 88 -2.64 13.53 7.80
CA GLU A 88 -1.27 13.02 7.83
C GLU A 88 -1.14 11.74 8.66
N ARG A 89 -1.84 11.64 9.80
CA ARG A 89 -1.78 10.44 10.63
C ARG A 89 -2.31 9.24 9.87
N ILE A 90 -3.42 9.38 9.15
CA ILE A 90 -4.01 8.31 8.34
C ILE A 90 -3.04 7.90 7.22
N ARG A 91 -2.44 8.87 6.51
CA ARG A 91 -1.43 8.60 5.47
C ARG A 91 -0.23 7.84 6.03
N ARG A 92 0.33 8.31 7.16
CA ARG A 92 1.47 7.63 7.81
C ARG A 92 1.11 6.23 8.30
N ASP A 93 -0.12 6.01 8.77
CA ASP A 93 -0.60 4.69 9.21
C ASP A 93 -0.69 3.70 8.04
N LEU A 94 -1.17 4.14 6.88
CA LEU A 94 -1.21 3.35 5.65
C LEU A 94 0.20 2.99 5.14
N PHE A 95 1.13 3.94 5.27
CA PHE A 95 2.49 3.79 4.79
C PHE A 95 3.41 3.07 5.80
N GLY A 96 3.01 2.96 7.07
CA GLY A 96 3.86 2.45 8.15
C GLY A 96 4.97 3.42 8.57
N HIS A 97 4.78 4.72 8.34
CA HIS A 97 5.74 5.75 8.68
C HIS A 97 5.66 6.14 10.17
N ALA A 98 6.80 6.51 10.75
CA ALA A 98 6.84 7.02 12.12
C ALA A 98 6.19 8.40 12.23
N LEU A 99 5.62 8.68 13.40
CA LEU A 99 5.20 10.02 13.78
C LEU A 99 6.29 10.61 14.67
N ASN A 100 6.52 11.92 14.52
CA ASN A 100 7.44 12.67 15.38
C ASN A 100 6.77 13.14 16.70
N ARG A 101 5.58 12.62 16.99
CA ARG A 101 4.75 12.95 18.16
C ARG A 101 4.07 11.71 18.72
N GLU A 102 3.56 11.84 19.94
CA GLU A 102 2.79 10.78 20.59
C GLU A 102 1.50 10.45 19.82
N ARG A 103 1.13 9.16 19.84
CA ARG A 103 -0.08 8.65 19.19
C ARG A 103 -1.22 8.62 20.22
N TYR A 104 -2.10 9.61 20.19
CA TYR A 104 -3.29 9.64 21.04
C TYR A 104 -4.49 8.97 20.40
N GLY A 105 -5.27 8.21 21.17
CA GLY A 105 -6.50 7.57 20.69
C GLY A 105 -6.31 6.48 19.63
N LYS A 106 -7.41 5.88 19.20
CA LYS A 106 -7.42 4.67 18.35
C LYS A 106 -7.06 4.92 16.87
N GLY A 107 -7.04 6.18 16.44
CA GLY A 107 -6.91 6.52 15.01
C GLY A 107 -8.22 6.28 14.24
N ALA A 108 -8.14 6.33 12.91
CA ALA A 108 -9.29 6.08 12.04
C ALA A 108 -9.65 4.59 12.01
N SER A 109 -10.95 4.28 12.05
CA SER A 109 -11.44 2.91 11.90
C SER A 109 -11.20 2.39 10.48
N LEU A 110 -11.15 1.07 10.31
CA LEU A 110 -10.92 0.44 8.99
C LEU A 110 -11.99 0.84 7.97
N SER A 111 -13.25 0.99 8.37
CA SER A 111 -14.33 1.48 7.49
C SER A 111 -14.14 2.94 7.10
N HIS A 112 -13.76 3.81 8.04
CA HIS A 112 -13.44 5.20 7.74
C HIS A 112 -12.28 5.28 6.73
N VAL A 113 -11.20 4.54 6.97
CA VAL A 113 -10.05 4.50 6.06
C VAL A 113 -10.45 3.98 4.68
N ARG A 114 -11.31 2.95 4.60
CA ARG A 114 -11.88 2.48 3.32
C ARG A 114 -12.59 3.62 2.58
N ASP A 115 -13.45 4.36 3.26
CA ASP A 115 -14.27 5.41 2.65
C ASP A 115 -13.44 6.58 2.14
N LEU A 116 -12.30 6.86 2.79
CA LEU A 116 -11.34 7.86 2.32
C LEU A 116 -10.57 7.34 1.10
N ILE A 117 -9.98 6.15 1.17
CA ILE A 117 -9.14 5.60 0.09
C ILE A 117 -9.98 5.30 -1.15
N GLN A 118 -11.25 4.90 -1.00
CA GLN A 118 -12.14 4.63 -2.12
C GLN A 118 -12.29 5.83 -3.06
N ARG A 119 -12.16 7.06 -2.55
CA ARG A 119 -12.25 8.31 -3.35
C ARG A 119 -11.05 8.53 -4.27
N VAL A 120 -9.93 7.89 -3.98
CA VAL A 120 -8.68 8.01 -4.74
C VAL A 120 -8.25 6.71 -5.41
N ALA A 121 -9.06 5.65 -5.25
CA ALA A 121 -8.87 4.37 -5.87
C ALA A 121 -9.32 4.42 -7.33
N PHE A 122 -8.59 3.71 -8.19
CA PHE A 122 -8.99 3.44 -9.56
C PHE A 122 -9.88 2.20 -9.63
#